data_AF-A0A830GWC0-F1
#
_entry.id   AF-A0A830GWC0-F1
#
_cell.length_a   1.000
_cell.length_b   1.000
_cell.length_c   1.000
_cell.angle_alpha   90.00
_cell.angle_beta   90.00
_cell.angle_gamma   90.00
#
_symmetry.space_group_name_H-M   'P 1'
#
loop_
_entity.id
_entity.type
_entity.pdbx_description
1 polymer ?
#
loop_
_entity_poly.entity_id
_entity_poly.type
_entity_poly.pdbx_seq_one_letter_code
_entity_poly.pdbx_strand_id
1 'polypeptide(L)'
;MHVDVAGNIVNSIAMECLDGSIERHRFSNGVRYILRSAYDGSEIHVVGKDNTVFIEIWDTSKYALPLVILRYKAVSFNVSRATRMACYAHNILIGRTDNSIDTVKAIV
;
A
#
# COMPACT_ATOMS: atom_id res chain seq x y z
N MET A 1 -12.95 -1.25 14.09
CA MET A 1 -13.43 -1.47 12.72
C MET A 1 -12.50 -0.88 11.65
N HIS A 2 -12.22 0.43 11.58
CA HIS A 2 -11.29 0.97 10.55
C HIS A 2 -9.82 0.59 10.74
N VAL A 3 -9.40 0.44 12.00
CA VAL A 3 -8.05 0.01 12.38
C VAL A 3 -7.75 -1.41 11.89
N ASP A 4 -8.78 -2.26 11.80
CA ASP A 4 -8.68 -3.66 11.42
C ASP A 4 -8.50 -3.80 9.91
N VAL A 5 -9.18 -2.96 9.12
CA VAL A 5 -9.07 -2.96 7.65
C VAL A 5 -7.67 -2.54 7.18
N ALA A 6 -7.12 -1.44 7.71
CA ALA A 6 -5.78 -0.97 7.37
C ALA A 6 -4.70 -2.01 7.75
N GLY A 7 -4.86 -2.67 8.91
CA GLY A 7 -3.99 -3.75 9.35
C GLY A 7 -4.04 -4.96 8.42
N ASN A 8 -5.23 -5.36 7.99
CA ASN A 8 -5.39 -6.49 7.06
C ASN A 8 -4.72 -6.22 5.72
N ILE A 9 -4.85 -5.01 5.17
CA ILE A 9 -4.20 -4.63 3.92
C ILE A 9 -2.68 -4.71 4.05
N VAL A 10 -2.09 -4.05 5.06
CA VAL A 10 -0.62 -4.02 5.17
C VAL A 10 -0.05 -5.42 5.37
N ASN A 11 -0.74 -6.28 6.12
CA ASN A 11 -0.35 -7.67 6.29
C ASN A 11 -0.45 -8.45 4.96
N SER A 12 -1.53 -8.28 4.20
CA SER A 12 -1.66 -8.92 2.89
C SER A 12 -0.58 -8.45 1.90
N ILE A 13 -0.25 -7.15 1.88
CA ILE A 13 0.84 -6.63 1.04
C ILE A 13 2.18 -7.26 1.45
N ALA A 14 2.45 -7.35 2.75
CA ALA A 14 3.67 -7.94 3.28
C ALA A 14 3.81 -9.43 2.92
N MET A 15 2.68 -10.16 2.84
CA MET A 15 2.67 -11.57 2.43
C MET A 15 2.71 -11.76 0.91
N GLU A 16 2.19 -10.82 0.12
CA GLU A 16 2.02 -11.01 -1.33
C GLU A 16 3.17 -10.46 -2.16
N CYS A 17 3.73 -9.29 -1.83
CA CYS A 17 4.61 -8.59 -2.77
C CYS A 17 5.76 -7.78 -2.16
N LEU A 18 5.74 -7.49 -0.85
CA LEU A 18 6.76 -6.66 -0.26
C LEU A 18 7.26 -7.22 1.08
N ASP A 19 8.41 -7.86 1.04
CA ASP A 19 9.14 -8.28 2.23
C ASP A 19 9.85 -7.09 2.89
N GLY A 20 9.79 -7.02 4.21
CA GLY A 20 10.20 -5.84 4.95
C GLY A 20 9.74 -5.76 6.40
N SER A 21 9.90 -4.57 6.98
CA SER A 21 9.48 -4.28 8.37
C SER A 21 8.21 -3.45 8.40
N ILE A 22 7.31 -3.75 9.34
CA ILE A 22 6.06 -2.98 9.54
C ILE A 22 6.18 -2.13 10.79
N GLU A 23 5.98 -0.82 10.64
CA GLU A 23 5.80 0.13 11.73
C GLU A 23 4.33 0.57 11.82
N ARG A 24 3.83 0.83 13.03
CA ARG A 24 2.45 1.25 13.27
C ARG A 24 2.38 2.50 14.12
N HIS A 25 1.73 3.54 13.59
CA HIS A 25 1.41 4.77 14.31
C HIS A 25 -0.09 4.88 14.52
N ARG A 26 -0.51 5.18 15.75
CA ARG A 26 -1.92 5.46 16.08
C ARG A 26 -2.13 6.95 16.27
N PHE A 27 -3.25 7.45 15.79
CA PHE A 27 -3.72 8.82 15.99
C PHE A 27 -5.13 8.80 16.60
N SER A 28 -5.63 9.94 17.05
CA SER A 28 -6.98 10.03 17.65
C SER A 28 -8.11 9.60 16.71
N ASN A 29 -7.94 9.78 15.40
CA ASN A 29 -8.94 9.47 14.36
C ASN A 29 -8.49 8.43 13.34
N GLY A 30 -7.42 7.67 13.62
CA GLY A 30 -6.93 6.71 12.64
C GLY A 30 -5.65 5.98 13.01
N VAL A 31 -5.11 5.29 12.03
CA VAL A 31 -3.87 4.52 12.12
C VAL A 31 -3.12 4.63 10.80
N ARG A 32 -1.79 4.70 10.87
CA ARG A 32 -0.89 4.54 9.73
C ARG A 32 -0.03 3.32 9.98
N TYR A 33 0.01 2.42 9.01
CA TYR A 33 1.03 1.38 8.92
C TYR A 33 2.04 1.79 7.87
N ILE A 34 3.32 1.57 8.13
CA ILE A 34 4.42 1.83 7.20
C ILE A 34 5.13 0.50 6.98
N LEU A 35 5.00 -0.08 5.79
CA LEU A 35 5.77 -1.25 5.37
C LEU A 35 7.00 -0.76 4.60
N ARG A 36 8.18 -0.92 5.19
CA ARG A 36 9.46 -0.54 4.58
C ARG A 36 10.09 -1.73 3.90
N SER A 37 10.38 -1.59 2.61
CA SER A 37 11.12 -2.58 1.83
C SER A 37 12.48 -2.87 2.45
N ALA A 38 12.86 -4.14 2.51
CA ALA A 38 14.20 -4.53 2.93
C ALA A 38 15.29 -4.25 1.86
N TYR A 39 14.91 -3.92 0.62
CA TYR A 39 15.82 -4.02 -0.53
C TYR A 39 16.10 -2.71 -1.28
N ASP A 40 15.11 -1.80 -1.39
CA ASP A 40 15.15 -0.74 -2.41
C ASP A 40 14.72 0.64 -1.90
N GLY A 41 14.57 0.82 -0.58
CA GLY A 41 14.19 2.10 0.02
C GLY A 41 12.75 2.55 -0.29
N SER A 42 11.95 1.68 -0.91
CA SER A 42 10.53 1.93 -1.09
C SER A 42 9.75 1.68 0.19
N GLU A 43 8.67 2.43 0.38
CA GLU A 43 7.75 2.23 1.50
C GLU A 43 6.30 2.23 0.99
N ILE A 44 5.46 1.39 1.59
CA ILE A 44 4.02 1.43 1.40
C ILE A 44 3.36 1.83 2.71
N HIS A 45 2.67 2.96 2.71
CA HIS A 45 1.95 3.45 3.87
C HIS A 45 0.47 3.14 3.70
N VAL A 46 -0.13 2.44 4.66
CA VAL A 46 -1.57 2.18 4.69
C VAL A 46 -2.19 3.01 5.81
N VAL A 47 -2.97 4.02 5.45
CA VAL A 47 -3.58 4.98 6.38
C VAL A 47 -5.08 4.74 6.44
N GLY A 48 -5.56 4.23 7.56
CA GLY A 48 -6.99 4.15 7.86
C GLY A 48 -7.39 5.34 8.72
N LYS A 49 -8.19 6.26 8.19
CA LYS A 49 -8.63 7.47 8.90
C LYS A 49 -10.09 7.78 8.59
N ASP A 50 -10.86 8.09 9.64
CA ASP A 50 -12.30 8.32 9.55
C ASP A 50 -12.97 7.14 8.82
N ASN A 51 -13.59 7.37 7.66
CA ASN A 51 -14.21 6.34 6.82
C ASN A 51 -13.48 6.12 5.48
N THR A 52 -12.19 6.43 5.44
CA THR A 52 -11.35 6.34 4.23
C THR A 52 -10.08 5.55 4.53
N VAL A 53 -9.64 4.76 3.55
CA VAL A 53 -8.33 4.13 3.55
C VAL A 53 -7.51 4.72 2.40
N PHE A 54 -6.30 5.13 2.70
CA PHE A 54 -5.29 5.54 1.73
C PHE A 54 -4.18 4.51 1.70
N ILE A 55 -3.70 4.19 0.51
CA ILE A 55 -2.46 3.44 0.30
C ILE A 55 -1.53 4.38 -0.46
N GLU A 56 -0.43 4.76 0.17
CA GLU A 56 0.57 5.69 -0.36
C GLU A 56 1.84 4.89 -0.65
N ILE A 57 2.38 5.00 -1.86
CA ILE A 57 3.62 4.30 -2.26
C ILE A 57 4.72 5.34 -2.43
N TRP A 58 5.84 5.11 -1.76
CA TRP A 58 6.96 6.04 -1.63
C TRP A 58 8.23 5.40 -2.16
N ASP A 59 9.07 6.21 -2.81
CA ASP A 59 10.50 5.94 -2.99
C ASP A 59 11.24 6.98 -2.14
N THR A 60 11.52 6.61 -0.89
CA THR A 60 12.10 7.54 0.10
C THR A 60 13.56 7.87 -0.17
N SER A 61 14.20 7.12 -1.08
CA SER A 61 15.57 7.40 -1.51
C SER A 61 15.65 8.55 -2.52
N LYS A 62 14.56 8.87 -3.21
CA LYS A 62 14.52 9.86 -4.29
C LYS A 62 13.55 11.02 -4.05
N TYR A 63 12.43 10.78 -3.37
CA TYR A 63 11.35 11.75 -3.28
C TYR A 63 10.86 11.96 -1.84
N ALA A 64 10.45 13.20 -1.55
CA ALA A 64 9.87 13.59 -0.26
C ALA A 64 8.32 13.57 -0.28
N LEU A 65 7.71 12.90 -1.27
CA LEU A 65 6.27 12.82 -1.47
C LEU A 65 5.88 11.44 -2.04
N PRO A 66 4.63 10.97 -1.84
CA PRO A 66 4.19 9.68 -2.37
C PRO A 66 4.05 9.76 -3.89
N LEU A 67 4.55 8.75 -4.59
CA LEU A 67 4.46 8.64 -6.04
C LEU A 67 3.08 8.16 -6.51
N VAL A 68 2.42 7.34 -5.67
CA VAL A 68 1.07 6.82 -5.93
C VAL A 68 0.24 6.95 -4.67
N ILE A 69 -1.01 7.39 -4.82
CA ILE A 69 -2.00 7.43 -3.75
C ILE A 69 -3.28 6.73 -4.25
N LEU A 70 -3.63 5.61 -3.64
CA LEU A 70 -4.89 4.92 -3.86
C LEU A 70 -5.86 5.24 -2.72
N ARG A 71 -7.07 5.70 -3.06
CA ARG A 71 -8.07 6.11 -2.08
C ARG A 71 -9.31 5.23 -2.17
N TYR A 72 -9.75 4.71 -1.03
CA TYR A 72 -10.94 3.87 -0.92
C TYR A 72 -11.85 4.31 0.21
N LYS A 73 -13.17 4.22 0.01
CA LYS A 73 -14.16 4.33 1.10
C LYS A 73 -14.15 3.03 1.90
N ALA A 74 -14.09 3.12 3.23
CA ALA A 74 -14.00 1.93 4.08
C ALA A 74 -15.28 1.07 4.07
N VAL A 75 -16.45 1.68 3.82
CA VAL A 75 -17.75 0.99 3.73
C VAL A 75 -17.90 0.03 2.55
N SER A 76 -17.09 0.17 1.50
CA SER A 76 -17.16 -0.64 0.28
C SER A 76 -15.83 -1.34 0.00
N PHE A 77 -15.07 -1.61 1.07
CA PHE A 77 -13.67 -1.96 0.96
C PHE A 77 -13.47 -3.46 0.71
N ASN A 78 -12.73 -3.79 -0.36
CA ASN A 78 -12.29 -5.15 -0.65
C ASN A 78 -10.76 -5.22 -0.48
N VAL A 79 -10.32 -5.90 0.59
CA VAL A 79 -8.90 -6.02 0.95
C VAL A 79 -8.09 -6.64 -0.17
N SER A 80 -8.52 -7.77 -0.74
CA SER A 80 -7.78 -8.45 -1.81
C SER A 80 -7.57 -7.55 -3.03
N ARG A 81 -8.60 -6.80 -3.46
CA ARG A 81 -8.47 -5.88 -4.59
C ARG A 81 -7.49 -4.74 -4.29
N ALA A 82 -7.56 -4.16 -3.10
CA ALA A 82 -6.68 -3.05 -2.71
C ALA A 82 -5.23 -3.50 -2.58
N THR A 83 -4.97 -4.66 -1.97
CA THR A 83 -3.64 -5.29 -1.90
C THR A 83 -3.07 -5.52 -3.29
N ARG A 84 -3.84 -6.15 -4.19
CA ARG A 84 -3.38 -6.46 -5.55
C ARG A 84 -3.01 -5.20 -6.34
N MET A 85 -3.81 -4.15 -6.21
CA MET A 85 -3.52 -2.86 -6.85
C MET A 85 -2.28 -2.18 -6.24
N ALA A 86 -2.11 -2.23 -4.92
CA ALA A 86 -0.94 -1.68 -4.25
C ALA A 86 0.34 -2.41 -4.67
N CYS A 87 0.32 -3.74 -4.69
CA CYS A 87 1.42 -4.58 -5.16
C CYS A 87 1.78 -4.31 -6.62
N TYR A 88 0.77 -4.23 -7.49
CA TYR A 88 0.98 -3.92 -8.90
C TYR A 88 1.64 -2.54 -9.10
N ALA A 89 1.13 -1.51 -8.42
CA ALA A 89 1.67 -0.17 -8.50
C ALA A 89 3.10 -0.09 -7.93
N HIS A 90 3.37 -0.77 -6.82
CA HIS A 90 4.71 -0.84 -6.23
C HIS A 90 5.71 -1.51 -7.18
N ASN A 91 5.36 -2.66 -7.74
CA ASN A 91 6.19 -3.40 -8.69
C ASN A 91 6.54 -2.58 -9.94
N ILE A 92 5.59 -1.80 -10.49
CA ILE A 92 5.87 -0.87 -11.58
C ILE A 92 6.91 0.18 -11.16
N LEU A 93 6.74 0.79 -9.99
CA LEU A 93 7.61 1.86 -9.51
C LEU A 93 9.05 1.39 -9.28
N ILE A 94 9.25 0.17 -8.79
CA ILE A 94 10.58 -0.39 -8.55
C ILE A 94 11.17 -1.09 -9.79
N GLY A 95 10.48 -1.03 -10.95
CA GLY A 95 10.94 -1.63 -12.20
C GLY A 95 10.90 -3.16 -12.23
N ARG A 96 10.17 -3.80 -11.30
CA ARG A 96 9.89 -5.25 -11.32
C ARG A 96 8.62 -5.52 -12.12
N THR A 97 8.71 -5.48 -13.44
CA THR A 97 7.65 -6.02 -14.30
C THR A 97 7.85 -7.52 -14.44
N ASP A 98 7.42 -8.30 -13.45
CA ASP A 98 7.27 -9.73 -13.67
C ASP A 98 6.19 -9.93 -14.74
N ASN A 99 6.59 -10.52 -15.87
CA ASN A 99 5.74 -10.84 -17.02
C ASN A 99 4.69 -11.93 -16.73
N SER A 100 4.34 -12.17 -15.47
CA SER A 100 3.39 -13.21 -15.03
C SER A 100 2.03 -12.67 -14.58
N ILE A 101 1.82 -11.35 -14.61
CA ILE A 101 0.52 -10.74 -14.31
C ILE A 101 -0.08 -10.21 -15.61
N ASP A 102 -0.67 -11.13 -16.38
CA ASP A 102 -1.47 -10.80 -17.55
C ASP A 102 -2.52 -9.75 -17.21
N THR A 103 -2.45 -8.63 -17.93
CA THR A 103 -3.54 -7.68 -18.17
C THR A 103 -4.19 -7.00 -16.96
N VAL A 104 -3.51 -6.00 -16.40
CA VAL A 104 -4.22 -4.77 -16.00
C VAL A 104 -3.77 -3.69 -16.98
N LYS A 105 -4.60 -3.42 -17.99
CA LYS A 105 -4.44 -2.24 -18.84
C LYS A 105 -4.47 -1.02 -17.92
N ALA A 106 -3.32 -0.35 -17.78
CA ALA A 106 -3.28 1.01 -17.27
C ALA A 106 -4.17 1.86 -18.19
N ILE A 107 -5.31 2.31 -17.67
CA ILE A 107 -6.08 3.38 -18.29
C ILE A 107 -5.43 4.65 -17.76
N VAL A 108 -4.71 5.34 -18.66
CA VAL A 108 -4.25 6.72 -18.50
C VAL A 108 -5.44 7.65 -18.71
#